data_AF-X1CGP4-F1
#
_entry.id   AF-X1CGP4-F1
#
_cell.length_a   1.000
_cell.length_b   1.000
_cell.length_c   1.000
_cell.angle_alpha   90.00
_cell.angle_beta   90.00
_cell.angle_gamma   90.00
#
_symmetry.space_group_name_H-M   'P 1'
#
loop_
_entity.id
_entity.type
_entity.pdbx_description
1 polymer ?
#
loop_
_entity_poly.entity_id
_entity_poly.type
_entity_poly.pdbx_seq_one_letter_code
_entity_poly.pdbx_strand_id
1 'polypeptide(L)'
;LKSAINNLAIVQRYKEQGFNDGQILDSLNVKHAVELFSWEGVATKNSSVVDSLKHYLKFLNTGMLSIEPSTGAVRAYIGGIDYRYFKYDHVSQSERQVGSTFKPFVYTAAIENGLDPCTYFSLNKVTYTDYEDWTPSNSGSNEEDPYINYTLENALSNSINTISVKVLNEVGIPKVLEQAKKLGISKKLPNKPSLALGASEINLKELTGAYASYVNKSKAVKPFYISKIEDHF
;
A
#
# COMPACT_ATOMS: atom_id res chain seq x y z
N LEU A 1 -13.16 12.57 -10.64
CA LEU A 1 -13.29 12.78 -12.11
C LEU A 1 -12.39 13.90 -12.63
N LYS A 2 -12.51 15.16 -12.17
CA LYS A 2 -11.69 16.29 -12.66
C LYS A 2 -10.18 16.01 -12.65
N SER A 3 -9.65 15.50 -11.52
CA SER A 3 -8.24 15.09 -11.43
C SER A 3 -7.87 14.01 -12.45
N ALA A 4 -8.71 12.99 -12.65
CA ALA A 4 -8.48 11.94 -13.64
C ALA A 4 -8.46 12.47 -15.08
N ILE A 5 -9.33 13.44 -15.42
CA ILE A 5 -9.33 14.11 -16.73
C ILE A 5 -8.01 14.86 -16.93
N ASN A 6 -7.57 15.62 -15.93
CA ASN A 6 -6.33 16.40 -16.01
C ASN A 6 -5.08 15.52 -16.21
N ASN A 7 -5.12 14.27 -15.77
CA ASN A 7 -4.01 13.32 -15.92
C ASN A 7 -3.99 12.60 -17.27
N LEU A 8 -4.98 12.81 -18.15
CA LEU A 8 -4.99 12.19 -19.46
C LEU A 8 -3.90 12.80 -20.36
N ALA A 9 -3.12 11.95 -21.04
CA ALA A 9 -2.08 12.40 -21.98
C ALA A 9 -2.63 13.30 -23.11
N ILE A 10 -3.86 13.04 -23.58
CA ILE A 10 -4.51 13.88 -24.59
C ILE A 10 -4.82 15.29 -24.08
N VAL A 11 -5.13 15.44 -22.79
CA VAL A 11 -5.36 16.76 -22.17
C VAL A 11 -4.06 17.55 -22.10
N GLN A 12 -2.95 16.90 -21.74
CA GLN A 12 -1.63 17.54 -21.72
C GLN A 12 -1.25 18.02 -23.13
N ARG A 13 -1.44 17.18 -24.15
CA ARG A 13 -1.19 17.54 -25.56
C ARG A 13 -2.04 18.73 -26.01
N TYR A 14 -3.32 18.77 -25.67
CA TYR A 14 -4.17 19.92 -26.05
C TYR A 14 -3.76 21.21 -25.33
N LYS A 15 -3.31 21.12 -24.07
CA LYS A 15 -2.75 22.28 -23.36
C LYS A 15 -1.49 22.81 -24.02
N GLU A 16 -0.59 21.91 -24.44
CA GLU A 16 0.63 22.28 -25.20
C GLU A 16 0.31 22.95 -26.54
N GLN A 17 -0.82 22.59 -27.16
CA GLN A 17 -1.33 23.20 -28.39
C GLN A 17 -2.10 24.52 -28.16
N GLY A 18 -2.23 24.99 -26.92
CA GLY A 18 -2.86 26.26 -26.58
C GLY A 18 -4.40 26.23 -26.47
N PHE A 19 -5.01 25.04 -26.45
CA PHE A 19 -6.46 24.94 -26.22
C PHE A 19 -6.83 25.32 -24.78
N ASN A 20 -7.95 26.03 -24.62
CA ASN A 20 -8.50 26.33 -23.29
C ASN A 20 -9.29 25.13 -22.72
N ASP A 21 -9.55 25.14 -21.41
CA ASP A 21 -10.23 24.04 -20.71
C ASP A 21 -11.63 23.71 -21.29
N GLY A 22 -12.34 24.71 -21.81
CA GLY A 22 -13.65 24.52 -22.44
C GLY A 22 -13.54 23.76 -23.76
N GLN A 23 -12.63 24.18 -24.65
CA GLN A 23 -12.37 23.50 -25.92
C GLN A 23 -11.88 22.06 -25.72
N ILE A 24 -11.02 21.85 -24.72
CA ILE A 24 -10.56 20.50 -24.33
C ILE A 24 -11.75 19.66 -23.91
N LEU A 25 -12.60 20.17 -23.02
CA LEU A 25 -13.74 19.44 -22.51
C LEU A 25 -14.75 19.12 -23.63
N ASP A 26 -15.00 20.04 -24.55
CA ASP A 26 -15.86 19.82 -25.72
C ASP A 26 -15.33 18.66 -26.58
N SER A 27 -14.01 18.65 -26.86
CA SER A 27 -13.36 17.56 -27.59
C SER A 27 -13.50 16.21 -26.88
N LEU A 28 -13.30 16.18 -25.55
CA LEU A 28 -13.40 14.95 -24.77
C LEU A 28 -14.83 14.39 -24.65
N ASN A 29 -15.85 15.21 -24.88
CA ASN A 29 -17.26 14.82 -24.85
C ASN A 29 -17.80 14.36 -26.22
N VAL A 30 -17.00 14.44 -27.29
CA VAL A 30 -17.40 13.91 -28.60
C VAL A 30 -17.56 12.39 -28.53
N LYS A 31 -18.77 11.92 -28.84
CA LYS A 31 -19.11 10.50 -28.80
C LYS A 31 -18.64 9.81 -30.07
N HIS A 32 -18.11 8.61 -29.90
CA HIS A 32 -17.72 7.71 -30.97
C HIS A 32 -17.93 6.26 -30.51
N ALA A 33 -17.86 5.32 -31.44
CA ALA A 33 -17.91 3.90 -31.11
C ALA A 33 -16.66 3.52 -30.31
N VAL A 34 -16.85 3.03 -29.08
CA VAL A 34 -15.79 2.60 -28.16
C VAL A 34 -16.15 1.24 -27.60
N GLU A 35 -15.19 0.31 -27.58
CA GLU A 35 -15.32 -0.94 -26.85
C GLU A 35 -15.11 -0.72 -25.36
N LEU A 36 -16.11 -1.08 -24.56
CA LEU A 36 -16.06 -0.98 -23.11
C LEU A 36 -16.12 -2.37 -22.50
N PHE A 37 -15.17 -2.65 -21.60
CA PHE A 37 -15.17 -3.85 -20.78
C PHE A 37 -16.21 -3.75 -19.65
N SER A 38 -16.93 -4.84 -19.41
CA SER A 38 -17.64 -5.11 -18.15
C SER A 38 -17.48 -6.58 -17.76
N TRP A 39 -17.96 -6.95 -16.57
CA TRP A 39 -17.86 -8.32 -16.08
C TRP A 39 -18.72 -9.31 -16.89
N GLU A 40 -19.74 -8.81 -17.59
CA GLU A 40 -20.61 -9.57 -18.48
C GLU A 40 -20.01 -9.74 -19.89
N GLY A 41 -18.94 -9.01 -20.21
CA GLY A 41 -18.26 -9.06 -21.50
C GLY A 41 -17.90 -7.68 -22.05
N VAL A 42 -17.37 -7.68 -23.26
CA VAL A 42 -16.98 -6.45 -23.97
C VAL A 42 -18.11 -6.05 -24.90
N ALA A 43 -18.52 -4.77 -24.85
CA ALA A 43 -19.55 -4.24 -25.73
C ALA A 43 -19.11 -2.92 -26.37
N THR A 44 -19.38 -2.77 -27.66
CA THR A 44 -19.21 -1.48 -28.35
C THR A 44 -20.37 -0.55 -27.99
N LYS A 45 -20.06 0.64 -27.48
CA LYS A 45 -21.04 1.68 -27.14
C LYS A 45 -20.64 3.01 -27.76
N ASN A 46 -21.62 3.82 -28.12
CA ASN A 46 -21.38 5.20 -28.52
C ASN A 46 -21.10 6.05 -27.27
N SER A 47 -19.83 6.30 -26.96
CA SER A 47 -19.37 6.92 -25.72
C SER A 47 -18.28 7.94 -25.98
N SER A 48 -18.17 8.93 -25.11
CA SER A 48 -17.07 9.89 -25.14
C SER A 48 -15.87 9.43 -24.30
N VAL A 49 -14.77 10.17 -24.34
CA VAL A 49 -13.62 9.93 -23.45
C VAL A 49 -14.03 10.13 -21.99
N VAL A 50 -14.84 11.15 -21.72
CA VAL A 50 -15.37 11.42 -20.37
C VAL A 50 -16.26 10.29 -19.88
N ASP A 51 -17.13 9.75 -20.73
CA ASP A 51 -18.01 8.63 -20.38
C ASP A 51 -17.21 7.36 -20.08
N SER A 52 -16.22 7.07 -20.93
CA SER A 52 -15.32 5.92 -20.75
C SER A 52 -14.53 6.04 -19.45
N LEU A 53 -14.02 7.24 -19.13
CA LEU A 53 -13.32 7.48 -17.88
C LEU A 53 -14.23 7.31 -16.66
N LYS A 54 -15.47 7.83 -16.71
CA LYS A 54 -16.47 7.62 -15.65
C LYS A 54 -16.82 6.15 -15.48
N HIS A 55 -16.87 5.39 -16.57
CA HIS A 55 -17.11 3.95 -16.55
C HIS A 55 -15.97 3.21 -15.85
N TYR A 56 -14.73 3.39 -16.30
CA TYR A 56 -13.56 2.68 -15.75
C TYR A 56 -13.20 3.08 -14.31
N LEU A 57 -13.49 4.32 -13.89
CA LEU A 57 -13.30 4.76 -12.51
C LEU A 57 -14.18 4.03 -11.48
N LYS A 58 -15.23 3.31 -11.92
CA LYS A 58 -16.11 2.53 -11.03
C LYS A 58 -15.57 1.13 -10.73
N PHE A 59 -14.54 0.68 -11.46
CA PHE A 59 -13.99 -0.66 -11.26
C PHE A 59 -13.05 -0.67 -10.06
N LEU A 60 -13.30 -1.61 -9.14
CA LEU A 60 -12.34 -1.96 -8.12
C LEU A 60 -11.21 -2.73 -8.78
N ASN A 61 -9.98 -2.35 -8.45
CA ASN A 61 -8.77 -3.02 -8.92
C ASN A 61 -8.16 -3.81 -7.78
N THR A 62 -7.43 -4.87 -8.11
CA THR A 62 -6.74 -5.72 -7.15
C THR A 62 -5.36 -6.10 -7.65
N GLY A 63 -4.46 -6.35 -6.72
CA GLY A 63 -3.15 -6.94 -6.96
C GLY A 63 -2.96 -8.13 -6.01
N MET A 64 -2.42 -9.23 -6.51
CA MET A 64 -2.11 -10.40 -5.71
C MET A 64 -0.73 -10.94 -6.08
N LEU A 65 0.05 -11.28 -5.05
CA LEU A 65 1.35 -11.90 -5.18
C LEU A 65 1.44 -13.06 -4.19
N SER A 66 1.85 -14.23 -4.69
CA SER A 66 2.23 -15.37 -3.86
C SER A 66 3.63 -15.82 -4.23
N ILE A 67 4.45 -16.11 -3.22
CA ILE A 67 5.85 -16.51 -3.38
C ILE A 67 6.15 -17.72 -2.50
N GLU A 68 7.14 -18.49 -2.92
CA GLU A 68 7.83 -19.47 -2.08
C GLU A 68 8.71 -18.72 -1.05
N PRO A 69 8.43 -18.75 0.26
CA PRO A 69 9.16 -17.91 1.21
C PRO A 69 10.63 -18.27 1.35
N SER A 70 10.99 -19.53 1.11
CA SER A 70 12.37 -20.02 1.23
C SER A 70 13.30 -19.51 0.13
N THR A 71 12.76 -19.18 -1.05
CA THR A 71 13.55 -18.82 -2.24
C THR A 71 13.19 -17.44 -2.80
N GLY A 72 11.94 -17.02 -2.70
CA GLY A 72 11.37 -15.88 -3.43
C GLY A 72 10.80 -16.24 -4.80
N ALA A 73 10.72 -17.52 -5.17
CA ALA A 73 10.13 -17.92 -6.44
C ALA A 73 8.63 -17.55 -6.47
N VAL A 74 8.21 -16.78 -7.47
CA VAL A 74 6.81 -16.36 -7.61
C VAL A 74 5.96 -17.55 -8.06
N ARG A 75 4.86 -17.80 -7.33
CA ARG A 75 3.89 -18.87 -7.59
C ARG A 75 2.61 -18.36 -8.24
N ALA A 76 2.17 -17.16 -7.86
CA ALA A 76 1.04 -16.49 -8.48
C ALA A 76 1.30 -14.99 -8.56
N TYR A 77 0.89 -14.38 -9.68
CA TYR A 77 1.05 -12.96 -9.94
C TYR A 77 -0.17 -12.43 -10.67
N ILE A 78 -0.96 -11.60 -10.00
CA ILE A 78 -2.12 -10.91 -10.57
C ILE A 78 -1.87 -9.41 -10.44
N GLY A 79 -1.47 -8.78 -11.54
CA GLY A 79 -1.16 -7.34 -11.59
C GLY A 79 -2.39 -6.44 -11.74
N GLY A 80 -3.56 -6.98 -12.05
CA GLY A 80 -4.78 -6.21 -12.30
C GLY A 80 -5.91 -7.08 -12.86
N ILE A 81 -7.06 -6.46 -13.10
CA ILE A 81 -8.27 -7.17 -13.53
C ILE A 81 -8.23 -7.62 -15.00
N ASP A 82 -7.78 -6.77 -15.92
CA ASP A 82 -7.58 -7.10 -17.33
C ASP A 82 -6.58 -6.12 -17.96
N TYR A 83 -5.43 -6.61 -18.41
CA TYR A 83 -4.35 -5.77 -18.94
C TYR A 83 -4.73 -4.99 -20.21
N ARG A 84 -5.71 -5.47 -21.00
CA ARG A 84 -6.15 -4.81 -22.24
C ARG A 84 -6.80 -3.45 -21.94
N TYR A 85 -7.51 -3.38 -20.82
CA TYR A 85 -8.28 -2.19 -20.40
C TYR A 85 -7.63 -1.43 -19.25
N PHE A 86 -6.88 -2.12 -18.38
CA PHE A 86 -6.24 -1.58 -17.18
C PHE A 86 -4.73 -1.81 -17.25
N LYS A 87 -4.01 -0.84 -17.81
CA LYS A 87 -2.55 -0.91 -18.02
C LYS A 87 -1.77 -0.38 -16.82
N TYR A 88 -2.08 -0.90 -15.64
CA TYR A 88 -1.40 -0.53 -14.40
C TYR A 88 -1.19 -1.76 -13.54
N ASP A 89 0.04 -1.99 -13.11
CA ASP A 89 0.39 -3.15 -12.30
C ASP A 89 0.32 -2.86 -10.81
N HIS A 90 -0.67 -3.47 -10.15
CA HIS A 90 -0.93 -3.37 -8.73
C HIS A 90 0.05 -4.12 -7.83
N VAL A 91 0.98 -4.92 -8.39
CA VAL A 91 1.95 -5.67 -7.60
C VAL A 91 3.30 -4.96 -7.53
N SER A 92 3.88 -4.54 -8.67
CA SER A 92 5.24 -3.95 -8.69
C SER A 92 5.28 -2.45 -8.92
N GLN A 93 4.27 -1.86 -9.59
CA GLN A 93 4.23 -0.41 -9.86
C GLN A 93 3.41 0.35 -8.83
N SER A 94 2.30 -0.24 -8.35
CA SER A 94 1.44 0.41 -7.36
C SER A 94 2.11 0.49 -6.01
N GLU A 95 2.27 1.71 -5.52
CA GLU A 95 2.66 1.99 -4.15
C GLU A 95 1.42 2.46 -3.39
N ARG A 96 1.17 1.86 -2.22
CA ARG A 96 -0.03 2.14 -1.42
C ARG A 96 0.35 2.22 0.04
N GLN A 97 -0.38 3.05 0.79
CA GLN A 97 -0.35 3.00 2.25
C GLN A 97 -0.65 1.58 2.71
N VAL A 98 0.27 1.01 3.47
CA VAL A 98 0.20 -0.38 3.93
C VAL A 98 -0.66 -0.55 5.18
N GLY A 99 -0.91 0.54 5.91
CA GLY A 99 -1.75 0.49 7.10
C GLY A 99 -1.16 -0.40 8.21
N SER A 100 -2.04 -1.08 8.94
CA SER A 100 -1.65 -1.97 10.05
C SER A 100 -0.72 -3.12 9.66
N THR A 101 -0.55 -3.44 8.37
CA THR A 101 0.45 -4.43 7.94
C THR A 101 1.89 -3.92 8.12
N PHE A 102 2.10 -2.66 8.52
CA PHE A 102 3.42 -2.17 8.94
C PHE A 102 3.75 -2.50 10.41
N LYS A 103 2.75 -2.79 11.26
CA LYS A 103 2.97 -3.03 12.68
C LYS A 103 3.96 -4.17 12.96
N PRO A 104 3.96 -5.30 12.23
CA PRO A 104 4.96 -6.35 12.46
C PRO A 104 6.41 -5.83 12.45
N PHE A 105 6.77 -4.87 11.58
CA PHE A 105 8.11 -4.27 11.56
C PHE A 105 8.43 -3.49 12.84
N VAL A 106 7.45 -2.73 13.35
CA VAL A 106 7.57 -1.98 14.62
C VAL A 106 7.78 -2.93 15.79
N TYR A 107 6.96 -3.96 15.89
CA TYR A 107 7.00 -4.91 17.00
C TYR A 107 8.22 -5.83 16.93
N THR A 108 8.68 -6.17 15.72
CA THR A 108 9.97 -6.88 15.54
C THR A 108 11.11 -6.02 16.06
N ALA A 109 11.14 -4.72 15.72
CA ALA A 109 12.15 -3.80 16.22
C ALA A 109 12.10 -3.68 17.75
N ALA A 110 10.91 -3.68 18.34
CA ALA A 110 10.70 -3.68 19.79
C ALA A 110 11.33 -4.89 20.48
N ILE A 111 10.98 -6.09 20.01
CA ILE A 111 11.47 -7.34 20.58
C ILE A 111 13.00 -7.44 20.44
N GLU A 112 13.55 -7.11 19.26
CA GLU A 112 15.00 -7.11 19.04
C GLU A 112 15.75 -6.05 19.86
N ASN A 113 15.05 -5.04 20.39
CA ASN A 113 15.60 -4.00 21.26
C ASN A 113 15.25 -4.21 22.75
N GLY A 114 14.81 -5.42 23.13
CA GLY A 114 14.69 -5.84 24.53
C GLY A 114 13.30 -5.67 25.15
N LEU A 115 12.27 -5.32 24.38
CA LEU A 115 10.90 -5.35 24.89
C LEU A 115 10.40 -6.81 24.92
N ASP A 116 9.96 -7.25 26.09
CA ASP A 116 9.37 -8.58 26.26
C ASP A 116 7.93 -8.60 25.68
N PRO A 117 7.49 -9.69 25.02
CA PRO A 117 6.10 -9.85 24.55
C PRO A 117 5.03 -9.60 25.63
N CYS A 118 5.36 -9.85 26.92
CA CYS A 118 4.50 -9.61 28.07
C CYS A 118 4.56 -8.18 28.62
N THR A 119 5.37 -7.29 28.02
CA THR A 119 5.45 -5.87 28.40
C THR A 119 4.09 -5.20 28.17
N TYR A 120 3.58 -4.54 29.19
CA TYR A 120 2.28 -3.88 29.13
C TYR A 120 2.38 -2.44 28.63
N PHE A 121 1.45 -2.07 27.76
CA PHE A 121 1.23 -0.70 27.34
C PHE A 121 -0.22 -0.30 27.61
N SER A 122 -0.39 0.93 28.09
CA SER A 122 -1.72 1.50 28.27
C SER A 122 -2.40 1.79 26.93
N LEU A 123 -3.71 1.58 26.89
CA LEU A 123 -4.55 1.89 25.73
C LEU A 123 -4.74 3.41 25.52
N ASN A 124 -4.49 4.22 26.56
CA ASN A 124 -4.72 5.66 26.58
C ASN A 124 -4.18 6.40 25.35
N LYS A 125 -4.98 7.34 24.83
CA LYS A 125 -4.53 8.21 23.74
C LYS A 125 -3.42 9.13 24.22
N VAL A 126 -2.47 9.40 23.33
CA VAL A 126 -1.37 10.35 23.55
C VAL A 126 -1.42 11.36 22.41
N THR A 127 -1.33 12.64 22.74
CA THR A 127 -1.23 13.71 21.76
C THR A 127 0.25 13.99 21.49
N TYR A 128 0.64 13.91 20.22
CA TYR A 128 2.01 14.15 19.78
C TYR A 128 2.14 15.60 19.30
N THR A 129 2.49 16.50 20.22
CA THR A 129 2.52 17.96 20.01
C THR A 129 3.51 18.41 18.92
N ASP A 130 4.61 17.68 18.76
CA ASP A 130 5.62 17.94 17.71
C ASP A 130 5.12 17.58 16.29
N TYR A 131 3.90 17.04 16.16
CA TYR A 131 3.31 16.56 14.92
C TYR A 131 1.88 17.08 14.74
N GLU A 132 1.70 18.40 14.80
CA GLU A 132 0.41 19.07 14.56
C GLU A 132 -0.70 18.61 15.54
N ASP A 133 -0.33 18.42 16.81
CA ASP A 133 -1.23 17.91 17.86
C ASP A 133 -1.94 16.60 17.48
N TRP A 134 -1.27 15.77 16.68
CA TRP A 134 -1.82 14.52 16.19
C TRP A 134 -2.08 13.54 17.34
N THR A 135 -3.31 13.04 17.42
CA THR A 135 -3.76 12.09 18.44
C THR A 135 -4.30 10.84 17.77
N PRO A 136 -3.53 9.73 17.67
CA PRO A 136 -4.00 8.50 17.05
C PRO A 136 -5.17 7.87 17.84
N SER A 137 -6.07 7.21 17.12
CA SER A 137 -7.20 6.46 17.69
C SER A 137 -7.24 5.02 17.16
N ASN A 138 -7.83 4.12 17.95
CA ASN A 138 -8.09 2.74 17.54
C ASN A 138 -9.33 2.67 16.63
N SER A 139 -9.43 1.58 15.88
CA SER A 139 -10.58 1.28 15.01
C SER A 139 -11.62 0.47 15.79
N GLY A 140 -12.84 0.99 15.90
CA GLY A 140 -13.95 0.30 16.58
C GLY A 140 -14.21 0.85 17.98
N SER A 141 -15.50 1.11 18.25
CA SER A 141 -16.15 1.68 19.46
C SER A 141 -15.55 2.98 20.06
N ASN A 142 -16.43 3.84 20.57
CA ASN A 142 -16.07 5.07 21.27
C ASN A 142 -15.83 4.81 22.78
N GLU A 143 -15.83 3.55 23.20
CA GLU A 143 -15.85 3.11 24.61
C GLU A 143 -14.74 2.09 24.85
N GLU A 144 -13.52 2.45 24.48
CA GLU A 144 -12.36 1.75 24.98
C GLU A 144 -12.05 2.26 26.38
N ASP A 145 -12.16 1.38 27.38
CA ASP A 145 -11.82 1.71 28.76
C ASP A 145 -10.35 2.15 28.83
N PRO A 146 -10.07 3.43 29.18
CA PRO A 146 -8.72 3.99 29.22
C PRO A 146 -7.79 3.29 30.23
N TYR A 147 -8.36 2.55 31.20
CA TYR A 147 -7.61 1.83 32.22
C TYR A 147 -7.14 0.44 31.77
N ILE A 148 -7.57 -0.02 30.59
CA ILE A 148 -7.07 -1.28 30.03
C ILE A 148 -5.63 -1.12 29.57
N ASN A 149 -4.80 -2.10 29.94
CA ASN A 149 -3.47 -2.29 29.41
C ASN A 149 -3.44 -3.58 28.59
N TYR A 150 -2.74 -3.57 27.48
CA TYR A 150 -2.45 -4.78 26.71
C TYR A 150 -0.97 -5.10 26.75
N THR A 151 -0.66 -6.39 26.78
CA THR A 151 0.69 -6.87 26.49
C THR A 151 1.07 -6.51 25.05
N LEU A 152 2.37 -6.43 24.77
CA LEU A 152 2.91 -6.21 23.42
C LEU A 152 2.34 -7.25 22.44
N GLU A 153 2.24 -8.51 22.85
CA GLU A 153 1.61 -9.59 22.07
C GLU A 153 0.14 -9.29 21.74
N ASN A 154 -0.67 -8.96 22.76
CA ASN A 154 -2.09 -8.69 22.56
C ASN A 154 -2.32 -7.42 21.73
N ALA A 155 -1.47 -6.41 21.89
CA ALA A 155 -1.56 -5.18 21.14
C ALA A 155 -1.34 -5.39 19.63
N LEU A 156 -0.37 -6.23 19.25
CA LEU A 156 -0.19 -6.62 17.84
C LEU A 156 -1.34 -7.49 17.34
N SER A 157 -1.74 -8.49 18.14
CA SER A 157 -2.80 -9.45 17.79
C SER A 157 -4.14 -8.78 17.54
N ASN A 158 -4.47 -7.74 18.32
CA ASN A 158 -5.69 -6.94 18.17
C ASN A 158 -5.47 -5.69 17.31
N SER A 159 -4.27 -5.51 16.76
CA SER A 159 -3.92 -4.37 15.91
C SER A 159 -4.23 -3.01 16.57
N ILE A 160 -3.85 -2.83 17.82
CA ILE A 160 -4.12 -1.60 18.58
C ILE A 160 -3.22 -0.45 18.07
N ASN A 161 -3.82 0.58 17.49
CA ASN A 161 -3.12 1.76 16.93
C ASN A 161 -2.40 2.57 18.01
N THR A 162 -3.08 2.91 19.11
CA THR A 162 -2.51 3.76 20.17
C THR A 162 -1.24 3.14 20.75
N ILE A 163 -1.27 1.82 21.02
CA ILE A 163 -0.12 1.08 21.52
C ILE A 163 0.97 0.95 20.45
N SER A 164 0.62 0.70 19.18
CA SER A 164 1.62 0.59 18.11
C SER A 164 2.46 1.87 17.96
N VAL A 165 1.84 3.05 18.14
CA VAL A 165 2.57 4.32 18.13
C VAL A 165 3.44 4.47 19.39
N LYS A 166 2.95 4.06 20.57
CA LYS A 166 3.76 4.05 21.81
C LYS A 166 4.98 3.15 21.69
N VAL A 167 4.81 1.93 21.18
CA VAL A 167 5.89 0.97 20.94
C VAL A 167 6.93 1.54 19.97
N LEU A 168 6.49 2.16 18.86
CA LEU A 168 7.41 2.82 17.94
C LEU A 168 8.21 3.95 18.61
N ASN A 169 7.60 4.72 19.52
CA ASN A 169 8.31 5.78 20.24
C ASN A 169 9.27 5.24 21.30
N GLU A 170 8.88 4.21 22.05
CA GLU A 170 9.71 3.53 23.05
C GLU A 170 11.01 2.99 22.42
N VAL A 171 10.89 2.42 21.22
CA VAL A 171 12.02 1.86 20.46
C VAL A 171 12.82 2.94 19.73
N GLY A 172 12.12 3.97 19.25
CA GLY A 172 12.63 5.04 18.41
C GLY A 172 12.47 4.74 16.91
N ILE A 173 11.97 5.74 16.16
CA ILE A 173 11.73 5.64 14.71
C ILE A 173 12.98 5.19 13.93
N PRO A 174 14.21 5.68 14.19
CA PRO A 174 15.39 5.25 13.44
C PRO A 174 15.64 3.74 13.50
N LYS A 175 15.39 3.09 14.64
CA LYS A 175 15.56 1.65 14.79
C LYS A 175 14.48 0.86 14.04
N VAL A 176 13.25 1.36 14.02
CA VAL A 176 12.17 0.79 13.21
C VAL A 176 12.49 0.88 11.71
N LEU A 177 13.04 2.02 11.27
CA LEU A 177 13.49 2.20 9.88
C LEU A 177 14.63 1.24 9.52
N GLU A 178 15.60 1.07 10.43
CA GLU A 178 16.67 0.08 10.27
C GLU A 178 16.11 -1.34 10.18
N GLN A 179 15.14 -1.70 11.04
CA GLN A 179 14.51 -3.00 11.03
C GLN A 179 13.76 -3.27 9.73
N ALA A 180 12.96 -2.31 9.25
CA ALA A 180 12.26 -2.44 7.97
C ALA A 180 13.26 -2.67 6.81
N LYS A 181 14.40 -1.98 6.83
CA LYS A 181 15.48 -2.16 5.84
C LYS A 181 16.14 -3.54 5.95
N LYS A 182 16.44 -4.03 7.17
CA LYS A 182 16.96 -5.39 7.40
C LYS A 182 16.00 -6.45 6.88
N LEU A 183 14.69 -6.20 7.03
CA LEU A 183 13.64 -7.07 6.53
C LEU A 183 13.34 -6.88 5.04
N GLY A 184 14.13 -6.10 4.29
CA GLY A 184 14.08 -6.07 2.82
C GLY A 184 13.22 -4.95 2.21
N ILE A 185 12.72 -4.00 3.01
CA ILE A 185 12.10 -2.78 2.48
C ILE A 185 13.21 -1.84 1.99
N SER A 186 13.32 -1.62 0.67
CA SER A 186 14.36 -0.76 0.10
C SER A 186 13.92 0.70 -0.01
N LYS A 187 12.61 0.95 -0.03
CA LYS A 187 12.04 2.28 -0.12
C LYS A 187 12.35 3.15 1.10
N LYS A 188 12.57 4.45 0.86
CA LYS A 188 12.71 5.45 1.92
C LYS A 188 11.37 5.66 2.60
N LEU A 189 11.29 5.27 3.87
CA LEU A 189 10.11 5.44 4.71
C LEU A 189 10.17 6.79 5.47
N PRO A 190 9.01 7.39 5.82
CA PRO A 190 8.96 8.64 6.56
C PRO A 190 9.47 8.47 8.00
N ASN A 191 10.27 9.44 8.46
CA ASN A 191 10.71 9.51 9.85
C ASN A 191 9.66 10.26 10.70
N LYS A 192 8.47 9.65 10.88
CA LYS A 192 7.35 10.23 11.65
C LYS A 192 6.59 9.14 12.43
N PRO A 193 5.92 9.46 13.56
CA PRO A 193 5.15 8.50 14.36
C PRO A 193 4.03 7.78 13.59
N SER A 194 3.44 8.44 12.58
CA SER A 194 2.43 7.84 11.71
C SER A 194 2.93 6.61 10.93
N LEU A 195 4.26 6.40 10.86
CA LEU A 195 4.85 5.18 10.34
C LEU A 195 4.33 3.93 11.04
N ALA A 196 4.06 3.98 12.36
CA ALA A 196 3.51 2.84 13.10
C ALA A 196 2.14 2.37 12.59
N LEU A 197 1.41 3.27 11.91
CA LEU A 197 0.11 2.99 11.33
C LEU A 197 0.18 2.76 9.81
N GLY A 198 1.40 2.60 9.26
CA GLY A 198 1.60 2.31 7.84
C GLY A 198 1.21 3.45 6.91
N ALA A 199 1.41 4.70 7.33
CA ALA A 199 1.28 5.88 6.47
C ALA A 199 2.37 5.97 5.37
N SER A 200 3.19 4.94 5.24
CA SER A 200 4.19 4.76 4.18
C SER A 200 3.60 4.05 2.97
N GLU A 201 3.95 4.50 1.78
CA GLU A 201 3.59 3.82 0.55
C GLU A 201 4.63 2.76 0.20
N ILE A 202 4.25 1.50 0.10
CA ILE A 202 5.15 0.39 -0.29
C ILE A 202 4.42 -0.42 -1.37
N ASN A 203 5.15 -0.95 -2.35
CA ASN A 203 4.56 -1.86 -3.32
C ASN A 203 4.41 -3.28 -2.75
N LEU A 204 3.45 -4.05 -3.28
CA LEU A 204 3.16 -5.39 -2.78
C LEU A 204 4.38 -6.32 -2.91
N LYS A 205 5.18 -6.17 -3.96
CA LYS A 205 6.38 -6.98 -4.19
C LYS A 205 7.40 -6.87 -3.05
N GLU A 206 7.71 -5.66 -2.58
CA GLU A 206 8.60 -5.45 -1.44
C GLU A 206 7.97 -5.96 -0.14
N LEU A 207 6.70 -5.64 0.09
CA LEU A 207 6.01 -6.03 1.33
C LEU A 207 5.96 -7.56 1.47
N THR A 208 5.60 -8.29 0.42
CA THR A 208 5.55 -9.77 0.43
C THR A 208 6.94 -10.38 0.62
N GLY A 209 7.96 -9.85 -0.06
CA GLY A 209 9.35 -10.30 0.10
C GLY A 209 9.87 -10.09 1.52
N ALA A 210 9.46 -8.99 2.16
CA ALA A 210 9.79 -8.71 3.54
C ALA A 210 9.06 -9.62 4.53
N TYR A 211 7.76 -9.86 4.31
CA TYR A 211 6.95 -10.76 5.14
C TYR A 211 7.47 -12.21 5.12
N ALA A 212 8.13 -12.64 4.05
CA ALA A 212 8.75 -13.97 3.98
C ALA A 212 9.75 -14.21 5.12
N SER A 213 10.41 -13.16 5.62
CA SER A 213 11.37 -13.26 6.74
C SER A 213 10.80 -13.95 7.97
N TYR A 214 9.52 -13.69 8.30
CA TYR A 214 8.83 -14.28 9.46
C TYR A 214 8.68 -15.80 9.38
N VAL A 215 8.68 -16.35 8.16
CA VAL A 215 8.56 -17.79 7.90
C VAL A 215 9.81 -18.38 7.24
N ASN A 216 10.89 -17.60 7.16
CA ASN A 216 12.14 -17.98 6.51
C ASN A 216 13.37 -17.65 7.37
N LYS A 217 13.30 -17.96 8.67
CA LYS A 217 14.44 -17.80 9.62
C LYS A 217 15.03 -16.38 9.58
N SER A 218 14.16 -15.37 9.57
CA SER A 218 14.52 -13.94 9.50
C SER A 218 15.21 -13.50 8.21
N LYS A 219 15.15 -14.30 7.13
CA LYS A 219 15.70 -13.96 5.81
C LYS A 219 14.59 -13.46 4.89
N ALA A 220 14.62 -12.17 4.59
CA ALA A 220 13.80 -11.62 3.52
C ALA A 220 14.22 -12.19 2.16
N VAL A 221 13.29 -12.19 1.20
CA VAL A 221 13.56 -12.64 -0.16
C VAL A 221 13.17 -11.58 -1.18
N LYS A 222 13.82 -11.60 -2.33
CA LYS A 222 13.45 -10.76 -3.48
C LYS A 222 12.61 -11.61 -4.45
N PRO A 223 11.33 -11.30 -4.67
CA PRO A 223 10.51 -12.10 -5.58
C PRO A 223 11.07 -12.12 -7.02
N PHE A 224 11.20 -13.32 -7.59
CA PHE A 224 11.73 -13.55 -8.94
C PHE A 224 10.83 -14.48 -9.77
N TYR A 225 10.92 -14.34 -11.10
CA TYR A 225 10.07 -15.05 -12.06
C TYR A 225 10.84 -16.01 -12.97
N ILE A 226 12.13 -15.72 -13.21
CA ILE A 226 13.00 -16.54 -14.07
C ILE A 226 13.86 -17.41 -13.16
N SER A 227 13.69 -18.73 -13.25
CA SER A 227 14.44 -19.70 -12.43
C SER A 227 15.76 -20.13 -13.08
N LYS A 228 15.83 -20.14 -14.41
CA LYS A 228 17.00 -20.57 -15.17
C LYS A 228 16.99 -19.93 -16.56
N ILE A 229 18.17 -19.59 -17.05
CA ILE A 229 18.43 -19.23 -18.44
C ILE A 229 19.57 -20.13 -18.86
N GLU A 230 19.40 -20.85 -19.97
CA GLU A 230 20.44 -21.72 -20.54
C GLU A 230 20.64 -21.34 -21.99
N ASP A 231 21.86 -21.49 -22.48
CA ASP A 231 22.14 -21.55 -23.89
C ASP A 231 22.27 -23.02 -24.33
N HIS A 232 22.60 -23.24 -25.60
CA HIS A 232 22.60 -24.56 -26.22
C HIS A 232 23.93 -25.33 -26.06
N PHE A 233 24.81 -24.94 -25.12
CA PHE A 233 26.17 -25.51 -24.99
C PHE A 233 26.49 -26.09 -23.62
#